data_AF-A0AAV6NT70-F1
#
_entry.id   AF-A0AAV6NT70-F1
#
_cell.length_a   1.000
_cell.length_b   1.000
_cell.length_c   1.000
_cell.angle_alpha   90.00
_cell.angle_beta   90.00
_cell.angle_gamma   90.00
#
_symmetry.space_group_name_H-M   'P 1'
#
loop_
_entity.id
_entity.type
_entity.pdbx_description
1 polymer ?
#
loop_
_entity_poly.entity_id
_entity_poly.type
_entity_poly.pdbx_seq_one_letter_code
_entity_poly.pdbx_strand_id
1 'polypeptide(L)'
;MEKGIVVPNNGGKLTSWVDYDSSLKTVEIRLSKFGESRPYDPLLAYPIDLSSKCEGREVFVGLSSGNSKSSEWSRVFSWRFGLRNVPKWMHSMPVDPRRPSLKQDEEGSQKNHLRPLTIVAGLIFATGCGALMAFLVLFVWAIAGNRNAIFVAEPKSVDFQYEKVSLVVEEGSKDDSVRG
;
A
#
# COMPACT_ATOMS: atom_id res chain seq x y z
N MET A 1 -25.35 45.32 -11.14
CA MET A 1 -24.98 44.20 -12.03
C MET A 1 -26.10 43.19 -11.99
N GLU A 2 -26.87 43.08 -13.07
CA GLU A 2 -27.97 42.10 -13.18
C GLU A 2 -27.37 40.69 -13.18
N LYS A 3 -27.82 39.85 -12.24
CA LYS A 3 -27.48 38.42 -12.23
C LYS A 3 -28.27 37.76 -13.36
N GLY A 4 -27.69 37.70 -14.56
CA GLY A 4 -28.29 37.01 -15.69
C GLY A 4 -28.43 35.52 -15.38
N ILE A 5 -29.66 35.03 -15.26
CA ILE A 5 -29.93 33.59 -15.20
C ILE A 5 -29.50 32.99 -16.53
N VAL A 6 -28.60 32.00 -16.49
CA VAL A 6 -28.18 31.26 -17.68
C VAL A 6 -29.34 30.38 -18.12
N VAL A 7 -30.18 30.89 -19.03
CA VAL A 7 -31.24 30.12 -19.68
C VAL A 7 -30.66 29.50 -20.95
N PRO A 8 -30.58 28.15 -21.06
CA PRO A 8 -30.26 27.53 -22.33
C PRO A 8 -31.47 27.67 -23.25
N ASN A 9 -31.40 28.61 -24.17
CA ASN A 9 -32.31 28.63 -25.31
C ASN A 9 -32.02 27.36 -26.14
N ASN A 10 -32.92 26.37 -26.13
CA ASN A 10 -32.86 25.12 -26.90
C ASN A 10 -31.78 24.08 -26.52
N GLY A 11 -31.90 23.44 -25.36
CA GLY A 11 -31.24 22.14 -25.12
C GLY A 11 -29.72 22.18 -24.98
N GLY A 12 -29.17 23.34 -24.62
CA GLY A 12 -27.74 23.49 -24.32
C GLY A 12 -27.33 22.64 -23.11
N LYS A 13 -26.15 22.02 -23.20
CA LYS A 13 -25.55 21.32 -22.07
C LYS A 13 -25.08 22.35 -21.03
N LEU A 14 -25.38 22.07 -19.77
CA LEU A 14 -24.97 22.89 -18.63
C LEU A 14 -24.01 22.10 -17.74
N THR A 15 -23.20 22.83 -16.98
CA THR A 15 -22.43 22.27 -15.87
C THR A 15 -22.82 23.01 -14.60
N SER A 16 -23.16 22.23 -13.57
CA SER A 16 -23.54 22.73 -12.25
C SER A 16 -22.55 22.24 -11.21
N TRP A 17 -22.16 23.13 -10.29
CA TRP A 17 -21.39 22.80 -9.11
C TRP A 17 -22.21 23.14 -7.87
N VAL A 18 -22.26 22.20 -6.94
CA VAL A 18 -22.89 22.38 -5.64
C VAL A 18 -21.82 22.14 -4.60
N ASP A 19 -21.43 23.20 -3.89
CA ASP A 19 -20.42 23.16 -2.85
C ASP A 19 -21.07 23.51 -1.51
N TYR A 20 -20.65 22.83 -0.45
CA TYR A 20 -21.07 23.14 0.91
C TYR A 20 -19.85 23.57 1.71
N ASP A 21 -19.90 24.79 2.25
CA ASP A 21 -18.92 25.26 3.23
C ASP A 21 -19.45 24.96 4.63
N SER A 22 -18.78 24.04 5.34
CA SER A 22 -19.15 23.67 6.71
C SER A 22 -18.89 24.77 7.74
N SER A 23 -17.94 25.67 7.46
CA SER A 23 -17.56 26.77 8.35
C SER A 23 -18.59 27.89 8.25
N LEU A 24 -19.02 28.20 7.02
CA LEU A 24 -20.05 29.21 6.76
C LEU A 24 -21.47 28.65 6.82
N LYS A 25 -21.63 27.33 6.96
CA LYS A 25 -22.92 26.61 6.91
C LYS A 25 -23.76 27.07 5.72
N THR A 26 -23.14 27.09 4.55
CA THR A 26 -23.73 27.69 3.34
C THR A 26 -23.54 26.75 2.16
N VAL A 27 -24.62 26.54 1.41
CA VAL A 27 -24.59 25.85 0.12
C VAL A 27 -24.45 26.89 -0.97
N GLU A 28 -23.43 26.73 -1.81
CA GLU A 28 -23.20 27.53 -3.00
C GLU A 28 -23.51 26.71 -4.25
N ILE A 29 -24.27 27.31 -5.16
CA ILE A 29 -24.60 26.74 -6.45
C ILE A 29 -24.01 27.63 -7.52
N ARG A 30 -23.19 27.04 -8.40
CA ARG A 30 -22.64 27.67 -9.59
C ARG A 30 -23.18 26.97 -10.81
N LEU A 31 -23.43 27.73 -11.88
CA LEU A 31 -23.95 27.22 -13.13
C LEU A 31 -23.24 27.91 -14.29
N SER A 32 -22.82 27.14 -15.29
CA SER A 32 -22.26 27.67 -16.54
C SER A 32 -22.68 26.82 -17.72
N LYS A 33 -22.41 27.31 -18.94
CA LYS A 33 -22.53 26.47 -20.13
C LYS A 33 -21.46 25.38 -20.09
N PHE A 34 -21.77 24.23 -20.69
CA PHE A 34 -20.82 23.13 -20.78
C PHE A 34 -19.55 23.56 -21.54
N GLY A 35 -18.38 23.28 -20.96
CA GLY A 35 -17.08 23.65 -21.52
C GLY A 35 -16.54 24.99 -21.02
N GLU A 36 -17.36 25.80 -20.33
CA GLU A 36 -16.88 27.02 -19.67
C GLU A 36 -16.20 26.69 -18.33
N SER A 37 -15.27 27.56 -17.91
CA SER A 37 -14.65 27.47 -16.59
C SER A 37 -15.67 27.72 -15.48
N ARG A 38 -15.48 27.07 -14.34
CA ARG A 38 -16.29 27.29 -13.14
C ARG A 38 -16.31 28.78 -12.77
N PRO A 39 -17.48 29.43 -12.66
CA PRO A 39 -17.60 30.81 -12.23
C PRO A 39 -17.01 31.01 -10.82
N TYR A 40 -16.39 32.18 -10.61
CA TYR A 40 -15.88 32.56 -9.29
C TYR A 40 -17.05 32.79 -8.33
N ASP A 41 -17.94 33.71 -8.70
CA ASP A 41 -19.12 34.05 -7.93
C ASP A 41 -20.21 32.97 -8.05
N PRO A 42 -20.83 32.55 -6.93
CA PRO A 42 -21.96 31.64 -6.98
C PRO A 42 -23.20 32.31 -7.59
N LEU A 43 -23.96 31.55 -8.36
CA LEU A 43 -25.28 31.97 -8.84
C LEU A 43 -26.23 32.15 -7.64
N LEU A 44 -26.19 31.18 -6.72
CA LEU A 44 -26.97 31.18 -5.48
C LEU A 44 -26.08 30.75 -4.32
N ALA A 45 -26.17 31.47 -3.20
CA ALA A 45 -25.61 31.07 -1.92
C ALA A 45 -26.75 31.05 -0.90
N TYR A 46 -26.97 29.91 -0.25
CA TYR A 46 -28.06 29.71 0.69
C TYR A 46 -27.53 29.22 2.05
N PRO A 47 -27.78 29.96 3.14
CA PRO A 47 -27.35 29.54 4.47
C PRO A 47 -28.22 28.38 4.96
N ILE A 48 -27.59 27.22 5.19
CA ILE A 48 -28.22 26.03 5.73
C ILE A 48 -27.22 25.18 6.51
N ASP A 49 -27.58 24.81 7.73
CA ASP A 49 -26.79 23.87 8.52
C ASP A 49 -27.18 22.43 8.18
N LEU A 50 -26.38 21.77 7.33
CA LEU A 50 -26.61 20.37 6.97
C LEU A 50 -26.35 19.43 8.15
N SER A 51 -25.49 19.80 9.10
CA SER A 51 -25.18 18.94 10.26
C SER A 51 -26.39 18.81 11.19
N SER A 52 -27.07 19.93 11.46
CA SER A 52 -28.30 19.92 12.23
C SER A 52 -29.45 19.28 11.45
N LYS A 53 -29.52 19.47 10.13
CA LYS A 53 -30.60 18.93 9.31
C LYS A 53 -30.53 17.41 9.17
N CYS A 54 -29.32 16.86 9.14
CA CYS A 54 -29.08 15.42 9.01
C CYS A 54 -28.97 14.72 10.37
N GLU A 55 -28.95 15.45 11.48
CA GLU A 55 -28.91 14.92 12.86
C GLU A 55 -27.78 13.89 13.08
N GLY A 56 -26.63 14.07 12.40
CA GLY A 56 -25.51 13.13 12.47
C GLY A 56 -25.77 11.75 11.88
N ARG A 57 -26.89 11.57 11.14
CA ARG A 57 -27.19 10.33 10.42
C ARG A 57 -26.42 10.25 9.11
N GLU A 58 -26.27 9.03 8.61
CA GLU A 58 -25.80 8.78 7.26
C GLU A 58 -26.80 9.34 6.23
N VAL A 59 -26.29 9.94 5.16
CA VAL A 59 -27.09 10.62 4.14
C VAL A 59 -26.73 10.08 2.78
N PHE A 60 -27.74 9.84 1.96
CA PHE A 60 -27.57 9.49 0.55
C PHE A 60 -27.58 10.74 -0.31
N VAL A 61 -26.66 10.80 -1.28
CA VAL A 61 -26.60 11.87 -2.27
C VAL A 61 -26.89 11.27 -3.63
N GLY A 62 -27.79 11.90 -4.36
CA GLY A 62 -28.23 11.45 -5.67
C GLY A 62 -28.87 12.56 -6.48
N LEU A 63 -29.19 12.24 -7.73
CA LEU A 63 -29.87 13.14 -8.65
C LEU A 63 -31.30 12.66 -8.82
N SER A 64 -32.26 13.59 -8.81
CA SER A 64 -33.67 13.32 -9.06
C SER A 64 -34.21 14.35 -10.04
N SER A 65 -35.11 13.93 -10.93
CA SER A 65 -35.80 14.77 -11.90
C SER A 65 -37.28 14.44 -11.87
N GLY A 66 -38.12 15.45 -11.79
CA GLY A 66 -39.58 15.31 -11.87
C GLY A 66 -40.10 15.89 -13.16
N ASN A 67 -40.91 15.13 -13.89
CA ASN A 67 -41.58 15.62 -15.10
C ASN A 67 -43.00 16.00 -14.73
N SER A 68 -43.35 17.29 -14.80
CA SER A 68 -44.71 17.72 -14.46
C SER A 68 -45.68 17.57 -15.63
N LYS A 69 -45.40 18.14 -16.81
CA LYS A 69 -46.22 18.01 -18.04
C LYS A 69 -45.48 18.25 -19.38
N SER A 70 -44.17 18.50 -19.41
CA SER A 70 -43.42 18.77 -20.66
C SER A 70 -42.73 17.51 -21.18
N SER A 71 -42.58 17.40 -22.50
CA SER A 71 -41.75 16.37 -23.18
C SER A 71 -40.25 16.67 -23.07
N GLU A 72 -39.81 17.31 -22.00
CA GLU A 72 -38.41 17.65 -21.78
C GLU A 72 -37.69 16.47 -21.13
N TRP A 73 -36.53 16.13 -21.70
CA TRP A 73 -35.73 14.99 -21.25
C TRP A 73 -34.51 15.50 -20.49
N SER A 74 -34.43 15.19 -19.20
CA SER A 74 -33.23 15.44 -18.39
C SER A 74 -32.20 14.34 -18.65
N ARG A 75 -30.99 14.71 -19.11
CA ARG A 75 -29.87 13.77 -19.26
C ARG A 75 -28.68 14.21 -18.43
N VAL A 76 -28.10 13.24 -17.71
CA VAL A 76 -26.84 13.44 -16.97
C VAL A 76 -25.71 12.87 -17.81
N PHE A 77 -24.79 13.73 -18.26
CA PHE A 77 -23.62 13.31 -19.05
C PHE A 77 -22.46 12.82 -18.17
N SER A 78 -22.26 13.50 -17.04
CA SER A 78 -21.23 13.18 -16.07
C SER A 78 -21.65 13.69 -14.70
N TRP A 79 -21.36 12.92 -13.66
CA TRP A 79 -21.57 13.33 -12.28
C TRP A 79 -20.37 12.91 -11.45
N ARG A 80 -19.97 13.79 -10.53
CA ARG A 80 -18.95 13.52 -9.52
C ARG A 80 -19.44 14.03 -8.18
N PHE A 81 -19.19 13.26 -7.15
CA PHE A 81 -19.44 13.65 -5.77
C PHE A 81 -18.16 13.41 -4.97
N GLY A 82 -17.83 14.35 -4.10
CA GLY A 82 -16.64 14.28 -3.26
C GLY A 82 -16.90 14.97 -1.94
N LEU A 83 -16.47 14.33 -0.87
CA LEU A 83 -16.42 14.93 0.46
C LEU A 83 -15.00 15.45 0.68
N ARG A 84 -14.87 16.64 1.28
CA ARG A 84 -13.55 17.11 1.72
C ARG A 84 -12.99 16.09 2.70
N ASN A 85 -11.76 15.62 2.45
CA ASN A 85 -11.10 14.66 3.32
C ASN A 85 -10.80 15.36 4.65
N VAL A 86 -11.67 15.17 5.64
CA VAL A 86 -11.40 15.62 7.01
C VAL A 86 -10.36 14.66 7.58
N PRO A 87 -9.19 15.14 8.04
CA PRO A 87 -8.18 14.27 8.62
C PRO A 87 -8.82 13.47 9.77
N LYS A 88 -8.80 12.14 9.66
CA LYS A 88 -9.35 11.25 10.70
C LYS A 88 -8.73 11.49 12.09
N TRP A 89 -7.54 12.09 12.14
CA TRP A 89 -6.83 12.52 13.36
C TRP A 89 -7.53 13.65 14.14
N MET A 90 -8.46 14.38 13.52
CA MET A 90 -9.26 15.40 14.23
C MET A 90 -10.44 14.80 15.00
N HIS A 91 -10.68 13.49 14.86
CA HIS A 91 -11.61 12.75 15.70
C HIS A 91 -10.79 11.79 16.57
N SER A 92 -10.98 11.85 17.89
CA SER A 92 -10.50 10.79 18.78
C SER A 92 -11.03 9.45 18.26
N MET A 93 -10.16 8.44 18.15
CA MET A 93 -10.60 7.08 17.82
C MET A 93 -11.74 6.68 18.76
N PRO A 94 -12.76 5.93 18.30
CA PRO A 94 -13.83 5.49 19.18
C PRO A 94 -13.20 4.71 20.33
N VAL A 95 -13.40 5.22 21.55
CA VAL A 95 -12.95 4.58 22.78
C VAL A 95 -13.66 3.24 22.86
N ASP A 96 -12.91 2.14 22.81
CA ASP A 96 -13.43 0.79 23.01
C ASP A 96 -13.84 0.62 24.49
N PRO A 97 -15.14 0.52 24.82
CA PRO A 97 -15.60 0.44 26.20
C PRO A 97 -15.22 -0.88 26.89
N ARG A 98 -14.60 -1.83 26.18
CA ARG A 98 -14.21 -3.15 26.71
C ARG A 98 -12.72 -3.27 27.06
N ARG A 99 -11.91 -2.21 26.87
CA ARG A 99 -10.46 -2.26 27.19
C ARG A 99 -10.16 -1.57 28.52
N PRO A 100 -9.55 -2.28 29.49
CA PRO A 100 -8.94 -1.63 30.65
C PRO A 100 -7.84 -0.69 30.17
N SER A 101 -7.76 0.49 30.80
CA SER A 101 -6.80 1.56 30.53
C SER A 101 -5.36 1.12 30.78
N LEU A 102 -4.77 0.39 29.82
CA LEU A 102 -3.33 0.23 29.75
C LEU A 102 -2.75 1.50 29.12
N LYS A 103 -1.81 2.13 29.84
CA LYS A 103 -1.08 3.30 29.36
C LYS A 103 -0.50 2.98 27.99
N GLN A 104 -0.87 3.79 27.01
CA GLN A 104 -0.42 3.68 25.64
C GLN A 104 1.02 4.18 25.60
N ASP A 105 1.97 3.26 25.60
CA ASP A 105 3.32 3.55 25.15
C ASP A 105 3.23 3.95 23.68
N GLU A 106 3.62 5.18 23.43
CA GLU A 106 3.77 5.81 22.12
C GLU A 106 4.83 5.05 21.30
N GLU A 107 4.43 4.00 20.59
CA GLU A 107 5.21 3.47 19.48
C GLU A 107 4.52 3.82 18.16
N GLY A 108 4.88 5.00 17.69
CA GLY A 108 4.52 5.51 16.38
C GLY A 108 5.00 4.54 15.29
N SER A 109 4.05 4.02 14.52
CA SER A 109 4.36 3.47 13.21
C SER A 109 3.15 3.68 12.30
N GLN A 110 2.90 4.95 11.95
CA GLN A 110 2.15 5.32 10.75
C GLN A 110 2.93 4.84 9.51
N LYS A 111 2.80 3.55 9.18
CA LYS A 111 3.24 3.01 7.90
C LYS A 111 2.13 3.23 6.87
N ASN A 112 1.98 4.47 6.46
CA ASN A 112 1.38 4.77 5.17
C ASN A 112 2.03 6.03 4.63
N HIS A 113 2.81 5.82 3.56
CA HIS A 113 3.07 6.75 2.45
C HIS A 113 4.55 6.72 2.10
N LEU A 114 4.95 5.80 1.19
CA LEU A 114 6.11 5.93 0.28
C LEU A 114 6.18 4.68 -0.62
N ARG A 115 5.15 4.51 -1.46
CA ARG A 115 5.10 3.45 -2.48
C ARG A 115 6.16 3.52 -3.62
N PRO A 116 6.99 4.57 -3.83
CA PRO A 116 8.09 4.45 -4.79
C PRO A 116 9.46 4.10 -4.17
N LEU A 117 9.66 4.26 -2.85
CA LEU A 117 10.99 4.10 -2.24
C LEU A 117 11.35 2.63 -1.98
N THR A 118 10.36 1.78 -1.73
CA THR A 118 10.54 0.32 -1.57
C THR A 118 11.08 -0.35 -2.83
N ILE A 119 10.72 0.15 -4.02
CA ILE A 119 11.22 -0.41 -5.29
C ILE A 119 12.70 -0.07 -5.48
N VAL A 120 13.12 1.15 -5.14
CA VAL A 120 14.53 1.58 -5.24
C VAL A 120 15.39 0.83 -4.23
N ALA A 121 14.92 0.67 -3.00
CA ALA A 121 15.61 -0.13 -1.98
C ALA A 121 15.76 -1.60 -2.41
N GLY A 122 14.72 -2.19 -3.02
CA GLY A 122 14.77 -3.54 -3.58
C GLY A 122 15.81 -3.70 -4.69
N LEU A 123 15.93 -2.72 -5.60
CA LEU A 123 16.92 -2.74 -6.69
C LEU A 123 18.37 -2.66 -6.18
N ILE A 124 18.63 -1.83 -5.17
CA ILE A 124 19.97 -1.70 -4.57
C ILE A 124 20.36 -3.01 -3.86
N PHE A 125 19.43 -3.61 -3.12
CA PHE A 125 19.70 -4.86 -2.40
C PHE A 125 19.92 -6.04 -3.35
N ALA A 126 19.11 -6.14 -4.41
CA ALA A 126 19.27 -7.18 -5.44
C ALA A 126 20.61 -7.06 -6.18
N THR A 127 21.04 -5.85 -6.53
CA THR A 127 22.31 -5.61 -7.22
C THR A 127 23.51 -5.92 -6.32
N GLY A 128 23.46 -5.49 -5.05
CA GLY A 128 24.54 -5.74 -4.08
C GLY A 128 24.71 -7.23 -3.75
N CYS A 129 23.62 -7.93 -3.44
CA CYS A 129 23.68 -9.37 -3.15
C CYS A 129 24.12 -10.19 -4.37
N GLY A 130 23.67 -9.84 -5.57
CA GLY A 130 24.08 -10.54 -6.80
C GLY A 130 25.60 -10.48 -7.04
N ALA A 131 26.20 -9.30 -6.88
CA ALA A 131 27.65 -9.13 -7.03
C ALA A 131 28.44 -9.94 -6.00
N LEU A 132 28.04 -9.89 -4.72
CA LEU A 132 28.70 -10.65 -3.66
C LEU A 132 28.67 -12.17 -3.92
N MET A 133 27.53 -12.71 -4.36
CA MET A 133 27.42 -14.13 -4.66
C MET A 133 28.32 -14.53 -5.84
N ALA A 134 28.39 -13.72 -6.90
CA ALA A 134 29.29 -13.97 -8.01
C ALA A 134 30.77 -13.96 -7.58
N PHE A 135 31.18 -13.00 -6.74
CA PHE A 135 32.54 -12.96 -6.19
C PHE A 135 32.87 -14.18 -5.34
N LEU A 136 31.95 -14.64 -4.47
CA LEU A 136 32.16 -15.83 -3.65
C LEU A 136 32.30 -17.09 -4.52
N VAL A 137 31.48 -17.25 -5.56
CA VAL A 137 31.59 -18.37 -6.49
C VAL A 137 32.93 -18.35 -7.24
N LEU A 138 33.35 -17.19 -7.75
CA LEU A 138 34.66 -17.04 -8.40
C LEU A 138 35.81 -17.33 -7.43
N PHE A 139 35.71 -16.88 -6.18
CA PHE A 139 36.72 -17.11 -5.15
C PHE A 139 36.83 -18.60 -4.80
N VAL A 140 35.69 -19.28 -4.61
CA VAL A 140 35.64 -20.73 -4.38
C VAL A 140 36.15 -21.49 -5.60
N TRP A 141 35.80 -21.09 -6.82
CA TRP A 141 36.32 -21.71 -8.04
C TRP A 141 37.83 -21.47 -8.19
N ALA A 142 38.34 -20.27 -7.95
CA ALA A 142 39.78 -20.01 -7.98
C ALA A 142 40.52 -20.88 -6.96
N ILE A 143 39.99 -21.00 -5.75
CA ILE A 143 40.55 -21.86 -4.71
C ILE A 143 40.48 -23.34 -5.12
N ALA A 144 39.36 -23.83 -5.64
CA ALA A 144 39.19 -25.22 -6.06
C ALA A 144 40.00 -25.57 -7.32
N GLY A 145 40.03 -24.68 -8.31
CA GLY A 145 40.86 -24.79 -9.51
C GLY A 145 42.35 -24.75 -9.19
N ASN A 146 42.76 -23.93 -8.22
CA ASN A 146 44.13 -23.92 -7.70
C ASN A 146 44.46 -25.21 -6.91
N ARG A 147 43.50 -25.82 -6.22
CA ARG A 147 43.67 -27.16 -5.61
C ARG A 147 43.87 -28.24 -6.67
N ASN A 148 43.21 -28.13 -7.82
CA ASN A 148 43.40 -29.03 -8.97
C ASN A 148 44.68 -28.75 -9.78
N ALA A 149 45.35 -27.60 -9.56
CA ALA A 149 46.60 -27.23 -10.22
C ALA A 149 47.85 -27.41 -9.31
N ILE A 150 47.69 -27.84 -8.06
CA ILE A 150 48.80 -28.10 -7.12
C ILE A 150 49.09 -29.60 -6.94
N PHE A 151 48.36 -30.49 -7.63
CA PHE A 151 48.67 -31.93 -7.71
C PHE A 151 49.50 -32.33 -8.96
N VAL A 152 50.46 -31.48 -9.34
CA VAL A 152 51.63 -31.89 -10.12
C VAL A 152 52.87 -31.42 -9.35
N ALA A 153 53.11 -32.08 -8.23
CA ALA A 153 54.40 -32.10 -7.58
C ALA A 153 54.52 -33.49 -6.95
N GLU A 154 55.13 -34.42 -7.69
CA GLU A 154 55.52 -35.74 -7.17
C GLU A 154 56.36 -35.59 -5.90
N PRO A 155 56.04 -36.34 -4.84
CA PRO A 155 57.00 -36.74 -3.83
C PRO A 155 57.36 -38.21 -4.03
N LYS A 156 58.64 -38.43 -4.34
CA LYS A 156 59.37 -39.70 -4.37
C LYS A 156 58.92 -40.69 -3.28
N SER A 157 58.66 -41.92 -3.68
CA SER A 157 58.51 -43.06 -2.77
C SER A 157 59.83 -43.34 -2.05
N VAL A 158 59.77 -43.36 -0.71
CA VAL A 158 60.81 -43.97 0.11
C VAL A 158 60.17 -45.17 0.78
N ASP A 159 60.69 -46.33 0.39
CA ASP A 159 60.26 -47.65 0.83
C ASP A 159 60.77 -47.90 2.26
N PHE A 160 59.85 -48.18 3.18
CA PHE A 160 60.19 -48.64 4.52
C PHE A 160 59.36 -49.88 4.82
N GLN A 161 59.96 -51.03 4.55
CA GLN A 161 59.53 -52.28 5.15
C GLN A 161 59.95 -52.32 6.62
N TYR A 162 59.01 -52.55 7.53
CA TYR A 162 59.33 -53.21 8.80
C TYR A 162 58.26 -54.20 9.23
N GLU A 163 58.80 -55.26 9.79
CA GLU A 163 58.26 -56.58 10.06
C GLU A 163 57.33 -56.61 11.27
N LYS A 164 56.29 -57.46 11.16
CA LYS A 164 55.16 -57.59 12.08
C LYS A 164 55.59 -58.31 13.37
N VAL A 165 55.58 -57.61 14.51
CA VAL A 165 55.66 -58.25 15.83
C VAL A 165 54.26 -58.63 16.30
N SER A 166 54.02 -59.93 16.42
CA SER A 166 52.81 -60.52 16.97
C SER A 166 52.75 -60.36 18.48
N LEU A 167 51.62 -59.87 19.00
CA LEU A 167 51.18 -60.16 20.36
C LEU A 167 49.74 -60.66 20.29
N VAL A 168 49.62 -61.97 20.46
CA VAL A 168 48.37 -62.69 20.74
C VAL A 168 48.06 -62.46 22.21
N VAL A 169 46.90 -61.88 22.51
CA VAL A 169 46.17 -62.20 23.76
C VAL A 169 44.70 -62.35 23.38
N GLU A 170 44.34 -63.63 23.31
CA GLU A 170 43.00 -64.18 23.49
C GLU A 170 42.28 -63.53 24.66
N GLU A 171 40.95 -63.41 24.55
CA GLU A 171 40.00 -64.27 25.29
C GLU A 171 38.77 -63.47 25.73
N GLY A 172 37.64 -64.19 25.76
CA GLY A 172 36.48 -63.84 26.57
C GLY A 172 35.32 -63.25 25.77
N SER A 173 34.57 -64.11 25.09
CA SER A 173 33.25 -64.62 25.54
C SER A 173 32.21 -63.50 25.68
N LYS A 174 31.31 -63.33 24.72
CA LYS A 174 30.13 -64.19 24.48
C LYS A 174 29.28 -64.29 25.75
N ASP A 175 28.14 -63.60 25.72
CA ASP A 175 26.94 -64.13 26.34
C ASP A 175 25.74 -63.88 25.43
N ASP A 176 25.07 -65.00 25.20
CA ASP A 176 24.00 -65.28 24.27
C ASP A 176 22.62 -64.89 24.82
N SER A 177 21.61 -65.07 23.96
CA SER A 177 20.24 -65.53 24.26
C SER A 177 19.14 -64.50 23.93
N VAL A 178 18.51 -64.54 22.74
CA VAL A 178 17.50 -65.51 22.21
C VAL A 178 16.07 -65.18 22.65
N ARG A 179 15.20 -64.88 21.68
CA ARG A 179 13.92 -65.57 21.43
C ARG A 179 13.18 -64.96 20.24
N GLY A 180 12.67 -65.82 19.35
CA GLY A 180 11.62 -65.50 18.38
C GLY A 180 11.86 -66.08 17.02
#